data_AF-A0A9P7G2F5-F1
#
_entry.id   AF-A0A9P7G2F5-F1
#
_cell.length_a   1.000
_cell.length_b   1.000
_cell.length_c   1.000
_cell.angle_alpha   90.00
_cell.angle_beta   90.00
_cell.angle_gamma   90.00
#
_symmetry.space_group_name_H-M   'P 1'
#
loop_
_entity.id
_entity.type
_entity.pdbx_description
1 polymer ?
#
loop_
_entity_poly.entity_id
_entity_poly.type
_entity_poly.pdbx_seq_one_letter_code
_entity_poly.pdbx_strand_id
1 'polypeptide(L)'
;MDISSSPLWSAQQILDHPETIIGTHLAFLRAGARIILTSTYQASGETFRRAGYSDSEAKDTMLKAVTLANDARTAFVVESSSDTSVKIALSLGPFGASLSPTQEFDGFYPPPYGPMGSSDSGPLTNTFDEGDVDSEQASIFALAQFHLERLLVFARDPEAWSKVDIIAFETVPLIREVKGIRLAMHSLENTVVREGLALQMKPWWVGFVLPEGKCPELRFPGGLGMTVDDLVSAAFAWKPSGGGDAVPTPTGIGINCTSPKVISGLVRQMSTAVEQVSGSRSLESGKKPWLVLYPNGGDVYDTITRSWIVASKDERELWAVDLKDTIVEASKNCAWGGVVVGGCCRAGPELIRRLDDELKHAAM
;
A
#
# COMPACT_ATOMS: atom_id res chain seq x y z
N MET A 1 8.48 24.40 -7.69
CA MET A 1 8.56 23.50 -8.86
C MET A 1 7.36 22.56 -8.75
N ASP A 2 6.59 22.40 -9.83
CA ASP A 2 5.42 21.51 -9.80
C ASP A 2 5.87 20.06 -9.92
N ILE A 3 6.08 19.41 -8.77
CA ILE A 3 6.58 18.04 -8.67
C ILE A 3 5.54 17.03 -9.22
N SER A 4 4.25 17.39 -9.29
CA SER A 4 3.16 16.50 -9.70
C SER A 4 3.21 16.09 -11.18
N SER A 5 3.98 16.80 -11.99
CA SER A 5 4.18 16.51 -13.42
C SER A 5 5.38 15.61 -13.72
N SER A 6 6.22 15.31 -12.72
CA SER A 6 7.41 14.49 -12.90
C SER A 6 7.06 12.98 -12.91
N PRO A 7 7.72 12.17 -13.76
CA PRO A 7 7.66 10.71 -13.66
C PRO A 7 8.17 10.15 -12.32
N LEU A 8 8.84 10.96 -11.51
CA LEU A 8 9.34 10.64 -10.17
C LEU A 8 8.69 11.52 -9.09
N TRP A 9 7.42 11.89 -9.21
CA TRP A 9 6.79 12.86 -8.30
C TRP A 9 6.94 12.51 -6.82
N SER A 10 6.98 11.22 -6.45
CA SER A 10 7.20 10.80 -5.06
C SER A 10 8.68 10.62 -4.68
N ALA A 11 9.55 10.38 -5.67
CA ALA A 11 10.94 9.94 -5.47
C ALA A 11 11.98 11.01 -5.79
N GLN A 12 11.64 12.03 -6.58
CA GLN A 12 12.55 13.10 -7.00
C GLN A 12 13.16 13.84 -5.80
N GLN A 13 12.38 14.01 -4.73
CA GLN A 13 12.85 14.68 -3.50
C GLN A 13 13.96 13.90 -2.78
N ILE A 14 14.11 12.59 -3.03
CA ILE A 14 15.24 11.80 -2.51
C ILE A 14 16.56 12.29 -3.13
N LEU A 15 16.51 12.72 -4.40
CA LEU A 15 17.66 13.25 -5.13
C LEU A 15 17.91 14.71 -4.75
N ASP A 16 16.87 15.53 -4.86
CA ASP A 16 17.01 16.99 -4.84
C ASP A 16 17.08 17.57 -3.42
N HIS A 17 16.31 16.99 -2.47
CA HIS A 17 16.05 17.56 -1.15
C HIS A 17 16.01 16.49 -0.03
N PRO A 18 17.07 15.67 0.14
CA PRO A 18 17.10 14.58 1.12
C PRO A 18 16.84 15.04 2.57
N GLU A 19 17.29 16.24 2.93
CA GLU A 19 17.04 16.84 4.24
C GLU A 19 15.55 17.11 4.49
N THR A 20 14.79 17.43 3.43
CA THR A 20 13.34 17.62 3.52
C THR A 20 12.65 16.30 3.84
N ILE A 21 13.09 15.18 3.23
CA ILE A 21 12.57 13.84 3.54
C ILE A 21 12.81 13.47 5.01
N ILE A 22 14.03 13.68 5.52
CA ILE A 22 14.36 13.44 6.93
C ILE A 22 13.47 14.32 7.84
N GLY A 23 13.37 15.61 7.53
CA GLY A 23 12.54 16.57 8.27
C GLY A 23 11.07 16.17 8.31
N THR A 24 10.52 15.68 7.19
CA THR A 24 9.15 15.18 7.11
C THR A 24 8.95 13.94 7.97
N HIS A 25 9.83 12.95 7.90
CA HIS A 25 9.76 11.77 8.77
C HIS A 25 9.81 12.15 10.26
N LEU A 26 10.74 13.02 10.64
CA LEU A 26 10.84 13.53 12.01
C LEU A 26 9.58 14.25 12.46
N ALA A 27 8.95 15.04 11.58
CA ALA A 27 7.71 15.74 11.90
C ALA A 27 6.57 14.75 12.24
N PHE A 28 6.43 13.64 11.50
CA PHE A 28 5.46 12.60 11.79
C PHE A 28 5.79 11.82 13.08
N LEU A 29 7.07 11.48 13.31
CA LEU A 29 7.50 10.80 14.54
C LEU A 29 7.23 11.65 15.79
N ARG A 30 7.57 12.95 15.75
CA ARG A 30 7.25 13.92 16.80
C ARG A 30 5.76 14.16 16.98
N ALA A 31 4.95 13.89 15.96
CA ALA A 31 3.50 13.91 16.06
C ALA A 31 2.89 12.62 16.65
N GLY A 32 3.69 11.61 17.00
CA GLY A 32 3.18 10.39 17.60
C GLY A 32 3.22 9.16 16.69
N ALA A 33 3.60 9.31 15.41
CA ALA A 33 3.78 8.16 14.53
C ALA A 33 4.84 7.20 15.11
N ARG A 34 4.58 5.89 14.96
CA ARG A 34 5.52 4.81 15.32
C ARG A 34 5.91 3.93 14.13
N ILE A 35 5.28 4.16 12.99
CA ILE A 35 5.64 3.57 11.71
C ILE A 35 5.76 4.72 10.71
N ILE A 36 6.89 4.79 10.00
CA ILE A 36 7.09 5.70 8.88
C ILE A 36 7.31 4.90 7.60
N LEU A 37 6.76 5.39 6.49
CA LEU A 37 6.87 4.75 5.19
C LEU A 37 7.97 5.42 4.36
N THR A 38 8.82 4.65 3.71
CA THR A 38 9.87 5.18 2.82
C THR A 38 9.26 5.96 1.64
N SER A 39 10.00 6.91 1.06
CA SER A 39 9.54 7.69 -0.11
C SER A 39 9.65 6.91 -1.44
N THR A 40 9.24 5.64 -1.46
CA THR A 40 9.45 4.70 -2.57
C THR A 40 8.17 4.25 -3.28
N TYR A 41 7.04 4.87 -2.96
CA TYR A 41 5.71 4.54 -3.50
C TYR A 41 5.69 4.30 -5.01
N GLN A 42 6.18 5.27 -5.81
CA GLN A 42 6.25 5.17 -7.28
C GLN A 42 7.56 4.55 -7.80
N ALA A 43 8.58 4.42 -6.96
CA ALA A 43 9.94 4.13 -7.38
C ALA A 43 10.06 2.73 -8.02
N SER A 44 10.43 2.68 -9.30
CA SER A 44 10.70 1.47 -10.08
C SER A 44 11.73 1.77 -11.17
N GLY A 45 12.43 0.75 -11.68
CA GLY A 45 13.40 0.95 -12.76
C GLY A 45 12.81 1.68 -13.98
N GLU A 46 11.55 1.40 -14.30
CA GLU A 46 10.84 2.05 -15.42
C GLU A 46 10.55 3.54 -15.17
N THR A 47 10.14 3.93 -13.95
CA THR A 47 9.88 5.36 -13.65
C THR A 47 11.15 6.19 -13.70
N PHE A 48 12.27 5.63 -13.24
CA PHE A 48 13.59 6.26 -13.35
C PHE A 48 14.07 6.35 -14.80
N ARG A 49 13.93 5.28 -15.59
CA ARG A 49 14.31 5.28 -17.01
C ARG A 49 13.55 6.33 -17.81
N ARG A 50 12.23 6.43 -17.60
CA ARG A 50 11.39 7.48 -18.19
C ARG A 50 11.80 8.89 -17.79
N ALA A 51 12.38 9.05 -16.60
CA ALA A 51 12.95 10.32 -16.13
C ALA A 51 14.40 10.55 -16.58
N GLY A 52 14.99 9.64 -17.36
CA GLY A 52 16.34 9.78 -17.92
C GLY A 52 17.48 9.25 -17.05
N TYR A 53 17.17 8.49 -15.98
CA TYR A 53 18.17 7.87 -15.11
C TYR A 53 18.49 6.44 -15.54
N SER A 54 19.70 6.00 -15.23
CA SER A 54 20.15 4.62 -15.39
C SER A 54 19.56 3.68 -14.33
N ASP A 55 19.61 2.36 -14.59
CA ASP A 55 19.17 1.35 -13.62
C ASP A 55 20.00 1.39 -12.32
N SER A 56 21.29 1.79 -12.40
CA SER A 56 22.14 1.98 -11.21
C SER A 56 21.67 3.16 -10.38
N GLU A 57 21.41 4.31 -11.00
CA GLU A 57 20.90 5.50 -10.31
C GLU A 57 19.51 5.25 -9.70
N ALA A 58 18.66 4.48 -10.40
CA ALA A 58 17.38 4.04 -9.87
C ALA A 58 17.55 3.23 -8.59
N LYS A 59 18.42 2.21 -8.63
CA LYS A 59 18.75 1.37 -7.47
C LYS A 59 19.30 2.20 -6.31
N ASP A 60 20.29 3.05 -6.56
CA ASP A 60 20.94 3.87 -5.53
C ASP A 60 19.93 4.84 -4.89
N THR A 61 19.02 5.42 -5.68
CA THR A 61 17.97 6.31 -5.17
C THR A 61 16.95 5.56 -4.31
N MET A 62 16.53 4.37 -4.74
CA MET A 62 15.64 3.51 -3.97
C MET A 62 16.26 3.14 -2.62
N LEU A 63 17.52 2.71 -2.60
CA LEU A 63 18.25 2.39 -1.37
C LEU A 63 18.45 3.62 -0.48
N LYS A 64 18.76 4.78 -1.07
CA LYS A 64 18.90 6.05 -0.34
C LYS A 64 17.62 6.42 0.43
N ALA A 65 16.44 6.13 -0.11
CA ALA A 65 15.17 6.38 0.59
C ALA A 65 15.08 5.64 1.94
N VAL A 66 15.60 4.41 2.01
CA VAL A 66 15.66 3.62 3.26
C VAL A 66 16.64 4.25 4.24
N THR A 67 17.81 4.69 3.74
CA THR A 67 18.80 5.40 4.57
C THR A 67 18.21 6.68 5.17
N LEU A 68 17.51 7.50 4.39
CA LEU A 68 16.88 8.73 4.89
C LEU A 68 15.82 8.47 5.96
N ALA A 69 14.97 7.44 5.77
CA ALA A 69 14.01 7.03 6.79
C ALA A 69 14.71 6.54 8.08
N ASN A 70 15.82 5.82 7.94
CA ASN A 70 16.62 5.37 9.07
C ASN A 70 17.31 6.53 9.80
N ASP A 71 17.84 7.50 9.08
CA ASP A 71 18.48 8.68 9.67
C ASP A 71 17.47 9.48 10.51
N ALA A 72 16.23 9.63 10.00
CA ALA A 72 15.14 10.23 10.77
C ALA A 72 14.79 9.41 12.03
N ARG A 73 14.71 8.08 11.92
CA ARG A 73 14.50 7.18 13.07
C ARG A 73 15.61 7.36 14.11
N THR A 74 16.87 7.32 13.70
CA THR A 74 18.02 7.46 14.59
C THR A 74 18.03 8.82 15.28
N ALA A 75 17.81 9.90 14.53
CA ALA A 75 17.73 11.24 15.08
C ALA A 75 16.59 11.38 16.10
N PHE A 76 15.42 10.80 15.83
CA PHE A 76 14.29 10.81 16.76
C PHE A 76 14.59 10.04 18.05
N VAL A 77 15.21 8.86 17.96
CA VAL A 77 15.57 8.06 19.15
C VAL A 77 16.57 8.80 20.03
N VAL A 78 17.53 9.52 19.44
CA VAL A 78 18.46 10.39 20.18
C VAL A 78 17.72 11.54 20.85
N GLU A 79 16.76 12.17 20.16
CA GLU A 79 15.96 13.29 20.69
C GLU A 79 15.04 12.86 21.84
N SER A 80 14.38 11.70 21.72
CA SER A 80 13.29 11.31 22.64
C SER A 80 13.77 10.74 23.97
N SER A 81 15.05 10.41 24.12
CA SER A 81 15.66 9.81 25.33
C SER A 81 14.86 8.64 25.92
N SER A 82 14.08 7.95 25.09
CA SER A 82 13.14 6.89 25.46
C SER A 82 13.20 5.79 24.42
N ASP A 83 13.05 4.55 24.88
CA ASP A 83 12.98 3.36 24.02
C ASP A 83 11.63 3.34 23.30
N THR A 84 11.52 4.14 22.24
CA THR A 84 10.36 4.14 21.35
C THR A 84 10.67 3.23 20.17
N SER A 85 9.96 2.09 20.10
CA SER A 85 10.07 1.16 18.97
C SER A 85 9.47 1.80 17.70
N VAL A 86 10.28 2.56 16.97
CA VAL A 86 9.94 3.11 15.65
C VAL A 86 10.24 2.08 14.56
N LYS A 87 9.27 1.86 13.68
CA LYS A 87 9.36 0.93 12.54
C LYS A 87 9.44 1.67 11.21
N ILE A 88 10.22 1.12 10.28
CA ILE A 88 10.29 1.60 8.90
C ILE A 88 9.55 0.61 8.02
N ALA A 89 8.50 1.08 7.35
CA ALA A 89 7.78 0.33 6.34
C ALA A 89 8.29 0.69 4.95
N LEU A 90 8.69 -0.31 4.17
CA LEU A 90 9.05 -0.13 2.77
C LEU A 90 7.78 0.09 1.95
N SER A 91 7.55 1.32 1.51
CA SER A 91 6.39 1.71 0.69
C SER A 91 6.55 1.24 -0.75
N LEU A 92 5.60 0.44 -1.23
CA LEU A 92 5.50 -0.04 -2.60
C LEU A 92 4.07 0.22 -3.12
N GLY A 93 3.92 1.24 -3.96
CA GLY A 93 2.66 1.53 -4.64
C GLY A 93 2.30 0.52 -5.73
N PRO A 94 1.09 0.59 -6.30
CA PRO A 94 0.66 -0.32 -7.34
C PRO A 94 1.37 -0.01 -8.67
N PHE A 95 1.27 -0.92 -9.63
CA PHE A 95 1.74 -0.70 -10.99
C PHE A 95 1.16 0.58 -11.61
N GLY A 96 -0.12 0.88 -11.34
CA GLY A 96 -0.78 2.10 -11.81
C GLY A 96 -0.08 3.40 -11.42
N ALA A 97 0.62 3.44 -10.28
CA ALA A 97 1.37 4.62 -9.87
C ALA A 97 2.62 4.88 -10.74
N SER A 98 3.11 3.85 -11.44
CA SER A 98 4.27 3.94 -12.34
C SER A 98 3.92 4.44 -13.76
N LEU A 99 2.62 4.49 -14.08
CA LEU A 99 2.11 4.93 -15.39
C LEU A 99 2.06 6.45 -15.52
N SER A 100 1.87 6.93 -16.75
CA SER A 100 1.67 8.35 -17.05
C SER A 100 0.60 8.51 -18.14
N PRO A 101 -0.60 9.02 -17.82
CA PRO A 101 -1.06 9.41 -16.48
C PRO A 101 -1.13 8.21 -15.52
N THR A 102 -1.09 8.48 -14.22
CA THR A 102 -1.17 7.42 -13.20
C THR A 102 -2.58 6.79 -13.19
N GLN A 103 -2.66 5.53 -12.75
CA GLN A 103 -3.88 4.71 -12.75
C GLN A 103 -4.05 3.95 -11.42
N GLU A 104 -3.52 4.49 -10.33
CA GLU A 104 -3.57 3.88 -9.00
C GLU A 104 -4.98 3.87 -8.37
N PHE A 105 -5.93 4.66 -8.89
CA PHE A 105 -7.31 4.70 -8.39
C PHE A 105 -8.30 3.95 -9.29
N ASP A 106 -8.06 3.91 -10.60
CA ASP A 106 -9.00 3.32 -11.57
C ASP A 106 -8.53 1.97 -12.13
N GLY A 107 -7.23 1.70 -12.14
CA GLY A 107 -6.69 0.39 -12.52
C GLY A 107 -6.72 0.07 -14.03
N PHE A 108 -6.83 1.06 -14.93
CA PHE A 108 -6.73 0.83 -16.38
C PHE A 108 -5.27 0.61 -16.80
N TYR A 109 -4.81 -0.64 -16.64
CA TYR A 109 -3.43 -1.01 -16.95
C TYR A 109 -3.29 -1.48 -18.40
N PRO A 110 -2.23 -1.08 -19.13
CA PRO A 110 -1.93 -1.61 -20.45
C PRO A 110 -1.49 -3.09 -20.40
N PRO A 111 -1.59 -3.84 -21.51
CA PRO A 111 -0.95 -5.15 -21.62
C PRO A 111 0.56 -5.10 -21.38
N PRO A 112 1.15 -6.18 -20.83
CA PRO A 112 0.47 -7.38 -20.36
C PRO A 112 -0.20 -7.23 -18.99
N TYR A 113 -0.05 -6.08 -18.31
CA TYR A 113 -0.50 -5.86 -16.91
C TYR A 113 -2.02 -5.73 -16.75
N GLY A 114 -2.75 -5.41 -17.81
CA GLY A 114 -4.20 -5.39 -17.85
C GLY A 114 -4.71 -5.58 -19.26
N PRO A 115 -6.04 -5.60 -19.44
CA PRO A 115 -6.64 -5.68 -20.76
C PRO A 115 -6.37 -4.38 -21.53
N MET A 116 -5.84 -4.46 -22.76
CA MET A 116 -6.07 -3.38 -23.72
C MET A 116 -7.53 -3.46 -24.09
N GLY A 117 -8.22 -2.32 -24.21
CA GLY A 117 -9.50 -2.29 -24.93
C GLY A 117 -9.31 -3.03 -26.25
N SER A 118 -10.17 -4.01 -26.52
CA SER A 118 -10.10 -4.77 -27.76
C SER A 118 -9.95 -3.80 -28.94
N SER A 119 -8.87 -4.01 -29.70
CA SER A 119 -8.41 -3.27 -30.88
C SER A 119 -9.36 -2.19 -31.42
N ASP A 120 -8.85 -0.95 -31.51
CA ASP A 120 -9.28 0.15 -32.38
C ASP A 120 -10.68 0.79 -32.21
N SER A 121 -11.56 0.37 -31.29
CA SER A 121 -12.80 1.15 -31.02
C SER A 121 -13.57 0.85 -29.72
N GLY A 122 -13.13 -0.10 -28.89
CA GLY A 122 -13.80 -0.40 -27.62
C GLY A 122 -13.56 0.64 -26.51
N PRO A 123 -14.49 0.79 -25.55
CA PRO A 123 -14.21 1.59 -24.35
C PRO A 123 -13.06 0.97 -23.55
N LEU A 124 -12.24 1.81 -22.92
CA LEU A 124 -11.22 1.35 -21.98
C LEU A 124 -11.88 0.51 -20.88
N THR A 125 -11.32 -0.67 -20.60
CA THR A 125 -11.74 -1.56 -19.52
C THR A 125 -10.57 -1.84 -18.60
N ASN A 126 -10.84 -2.02 -17.31
CA ASN A 126 -9.85 -2.44 -16.33
C ASN A 126 -10.06 -3.90 -15.91
N THR A 127 -10.85 -4.69 -16.65
CA THR A 127 -11.14 -6.10 -16.38
C THR A 127 -11.19 -6.93 -17.67
N PHE A 128 -10.83 -8.20 -17.57
CA PHE A 128 -10.83 -9.15 -18.68
C PHE A 128 -12.24 -9.67 -18.98
N ASP A 129 -12.46 -10.13 -20.20
CA ASP A 129 -13.72 -10.76 -20.60
C ASP A 129 -13.94 -12.08 -19.83
N GLU A 130 -15.21 -12.42 -19.62
CA GLU A 130 -15.56 -13.68 -18.95
C GLU A 130 -15.01 -14.89 -19.74
N GLY A 131 -14.12 -15.66 -19.10
CA GLY A 131 -13.47 -16.82 -19.71
C GLY A 131 -12.07 -16.57 -20.30
N ASP A 132 -11.58 -15.32 -20.36
CA ASP A 132 -10.21 -15.00 -20.76
C ASP A 132 -9.19 -15.23 -19.62
N VAL A 133 -9.17 -16.46 -19.12
CA VAL A 133 -8.38 -16.89 -17.96
C VAL A 133 -6.89 -16.81 -18.25
N ASP A 134 -6.46 -17.10 -19.48
CA ASP A 134 -5.05 -17.11 -19.85
C ASP A 134 -4.46 -15.69 -19.84
N SER A 135 -5.20 -14.69 -20.33
CA SER A 135 -4.74 -13.29 -20.30
C SER A 135 -4.77 -12.71 -18.90
N GLU A 136 -5.80 -13.01 -18.08
CA GLU A 136 -5.82 -12.63 -16.67
C GLU A 136 -4.61 -13.23 -15.94
N GLN A 137 -4.32 -14.52 -16.17
CA GLN A 137 -3.19 -15.21 -15.56
C GLN A 137 -1.83 -14.64 -16.01
N ALA A 138 -1.68 -14.28 -17.29
CA ALA A 138 -0.49 -13.59 -17.79
C ALA A 138 -0.32 -12.21 -17.15
N SER A 139 -1.41 -11.47 -16.94
CA SER A 139 -1.41 -10.19 -16.23
C SER A 139 -0.99 -10.33 -14.77
N ILE A 140 -1.51 -11.32 -14.06
CA ILE A 140 -1.10 -11.63 -12.69
C ILE A 140 0.41 -11.91 -12.61
N PHE A 141 0.97 -12.67 -13.56
CA PHE A 141 2.41 -12.93 -13.61
C PHE A 141 3.24 -11.69 -13.96
N ALA A 142 2.78 -10.85 -14.89
CA ALA A 142 3.46 -9.60 -15.21
C ALA A 142 3.50 -8.64 -14.00
N LEU A 143 2.38 -8.52 -13.27
CA LEU A 143 2.30 -7.74 -12.03
C LEU A 143 3.20 -8.33 -10.93
N ALA A 144 3.27 -9.66 -10.82
CA ALA A 144 4.18 -10.33 -9.89
C ALA A 144 5.65 -9.98 -10.19
N GLN A 145 6.05 -10.03 -11.46
CA GLN A 145 7.40 -9.68 -11.89
C GLN A 145 7.73 -8.21 -11.59
N PHE A 146 6.80 -7.29 -11.86
CA PHE A 146 6.96 -5.87 -11.54
C PHE A 146 7.25 -5.63 -10.04
N HIS A 147 6.47 -6.26 -9.15
CA HIS A 147 6.69 -6.13 -7.71
C HIS A 147 7.98 -6.84 -7.26
N LEU A 148 8.29 -8.01 -7.82
CA LEU A 148 9.51 -8.76 -7.50
C LEU A 148 10.77 -7.96 -7.84
N GLU A 149 10.82 -7.30 -9.00
CA GLU A 149 11.97 -6.48 -9.39
C GLU A 149 12.28 -5.39 -8.38
N ARG A 150 11.24 -4.71 -7.87
CA ARG A 150 11.38 -3.68 -6.83
C ARG A 150 11.82 -4.26 -5.50
N LEU A 151 11.24 -5.40 -5.10
CA LEU A 151 11.63 -6.10 -3.87
C LEU A 151 13.11 -6.52 -3.88
N LEU A 152 13.59 -7.04 -5.02
CA LEU A 152 14.96 -7.52 -5.15
C LEU A 152 16.01 -6.42 -5.07
N VAL A 153 15.65 -5.16 -5.38
CA VAL A 153 16.55 -4.00 -5.14
C VAL A 153 16.94 -3.93 -3.68
N PHE A 154 15.97 -4.07 -2.77
CA PHE A 154 16.20 -3.96 -1.33
C PHE A 154 16.68 -5.27 -0.73
N ALA A 155 16.11 -6.41 -1.12
CA ALA A 155 16.45 -7.70 -0.53
C ALA A 155 17.90 -8.12 -0.81
N ARG A 156 18.46 -7.71 -1.97
CA ARG A 156 19.87 -7.97 -2.30
C ARG A 156 20.84 -6.97 -1.66
N ASP A 157 20.36 -5.99 -0.91
CA ASP A 157 21.17 -5.05 -0.14
C ASP A 157 20.97 -5.29 1.37
N PRO A 158 21.89 -6.01 2.04
CA PRO A 158 21.72 -6.36 3.46
C PRO A 158 21.62 -5.13 4.38
N GLU A 159 22.28 -4.03 4.03
CA GLU A 159 22.28 -2.81 4.82
C GLU A 159 20.89 -2.16 4.80
N ALA A 160 20.30 -1.99 3.63
CA ALA A 160 18.94 -1.48 3.48
C ALA A 160 17.91 -2.45 4.09
N TRP A 161 18.00 -3.75 3.79
CA TRP A 161 17.05 -4.73 4.28
C TRP A 161 17.03 -4.87 5.81
N SER A 162 18.18 -4.68 6.46
CA SER A 162 18.26 -4.68 7.93
C SER A 162 17.52 -3.50 8.58
N LYS A 163 17.40 -2.38 7.86
CA LYS A 163 16.73 -1.15 8.35
C LYS A 163 15.21 -1.20 8.15
N VAL A 164 14.74 -1.94 7.16
CA VAL A 164 13.30 -2.16 6.88
C VAL A 164 12.72 -3.15 7.88
N ASP A 165 11.62 -2.79 8.52
CA ASP A 165 10.91 -3.64 9.47
C ASP A 165 9.70 -4.36 8.84
N ILE A 166 9.02 -3.68 7.90
CA ILE A 166 7.74 -4.12 7.33
C ILE A 166 7.71 -3.76 5.84
N ILE A 167 6.98 -4.50 5.00
CA ILE A 167 6.72 -4.13 3.60
C ILE A 167 5.26 -3.68 3.47
N ALA A 168 5.06 -2.51 2.87
CA ALA A 168 3.77 -1.87 2.70
C ALA A 168 3.41 -1.81 1.22
N PHE A 169 2.64 -2.79 0.73
CA PHE A 169 1.98 -2.62 -0.56
C PHE A 169 0.74 -1.75 -0.32
N GLU A 170 0.67 -0.58 -0.92
CA GLU A 170 -0.34 0.42 -0.59
C GLU A 170 -1.04 0.96 -1.83
N THR A 171 -2.30 1.37 -1.69
CA THR A 171 -3.14 1.91 -2.76
C THR A 171 -3.38 0.91 -3.89
N VAL A 172 -3.55 -0.38 -3.58
CA VAL A 172 -3.75 -1.43 -4.59
C VAL A 172 -5.21 -1.41 -5.07
N PRO A 173 -5.49 -1.11 -6.35
CA PRO A 173 -6.87 -0.94 -6.84
C PRO A 173 -7.50 -2.23 -7.39
N LEU A 174 -6.70 -3.28 -7.60
CA LEU A 174 -7.10 -4.46 -8.38
C LEU A 174 -6.81 -5.77 -7.65
N ILE A 175 -7.78 -6.67 -7.62
CA ILE A 175 -7.67 -8.05 -7.14
C ILE A 175 -6.56 -8.80 -7.85
N ARG A 176 -6.45 -8.68 -9.18
CA ARG A 176 -5.36 -9.35 -9.93
C ARG A 176 -3.97 -8.87 -9.49
N GLU A 177 -3.85 -7.61 -9.06
CA GLU A 177 -2.60 -7.10 -8.51
C GLU A 177 -2.34 -7.62 -7.09
N VAL A 178 -3.38 -7.79 -6.26
CA VAL A 178 -3.25 -8.50 -4.96
C VAL A 178 -2.71 -9.92 -5.18
N LYS A 179 -3.25 -10.66 -6.16
CA LYS A 179 -2.75 -12.00 -6.55
C LYS A 179 -1.29 -11.92 -7.02
N GLY A 180 -0.94 -10.93 -7.85
CA GLY A 180 0.41 -10.69 -8.33
C GLY A 180 1.42 -10.40 -7.21
N ILE A 181 1.05 -9.56 -6.24
CA ILE A 181 1.87 -9.26 -5.05
C ILE A 181 2.15 -10.53 -4.24
N ARG A 182 1.13 -11.37 -4.02
CA ARG A 182 1.31 -12.66 -3.33
C ARG A 182 2.31 -13.56 -4.06
N LEU A 183 2.23 -13.66 -5.39
CA LEU A 183 3.20 -14.38 -6.21
C LEU A 183 4.60 -13.75 -6.18
N ALA A 184 4.69 -12.41 -6.12
CA ALA A 184 5.97 -11.71 -5.98
C ALA A 184 6.65 -12.05 -4.65
N MET A 185 5.90 -12.09 -3.55
CA MET A 185 6.40 -12.48 -2.23
C MET A 185 6.86 -13.95 -2.21
N HIS A 186 6.10 -14.86 -2.82
CA HIS A 186 6.54 -16.25 -3.00
C HIS A 186 7.84 -16.34 -3.81
N SER A 187 7.92 -15.59 -4.91
CA SER A 187 9.10 -15.59 -5.79
C SER A 187 10.32 -14.98 -5.10
N LEU A 188 10.12 -14.01 -4.21
CA LEU A 188 11.16 -13.45 -3.36
C LEU A 188 11.69 -14.50 -2.38
N GLU A 189 10.82 -15.23 -1.68
CA GLU A 189 11.22 -16.33 -0.77
C GLU A 189 12.06 -17.39 -1.49
N ASN A 190 11.60 -17.83 -2.66
CA ASN A 190 12.33 -18.78 -3.49
C ASN A 190 13.67 -18.22 -3.96
N THR A 191 13.73 -16.93 -4.31
CA THR A 191 14.97 -16.26 -4.73
C THR A 191 15.96 -16.14 -3.58
N VAL A 192 15.50 -15.80 -2.37
CA VAL A 192 16.31 -15.74 -1.15
C VAL A 192 16.98 -17.08 -0.87
N VAL A 193 16.22 -18.17 -0.94
CA VAL A 193 16.75 -19.54 -0.76
C VAL A 193 17.73 -19.89 -1.89
N ARG A 194 17.34 -19.68 -3.15
CA ARG A 194 18.15 -20.02 -4.33
C ARG A 194 19.49 -19.26 -4.37
N GLU A 195 19.48 -17.98 -4.02
CA GLU A 195 20.67 -17.12 -4.03
C GLU A 195 21.45 -17.15 -2.70
N GLY A 196 20.94 -17.86 -1.68
CA GLY A 196 21.58 -17.95 -0.37
C GLY A 196 21.66 -16.63 0.37
N LEU A 197 20.66 -15.75 0.21
CA LEU A 197 20.64 -14.45 0.87
C LEU A 197 20.39 -14.63 2.37
N ALA A 198 21.34 -14.18 3.20
CA ALA A 198 21.25 -14.25 4.66
C ALA A 198 20.29 -13.17 5.21
N LEU A 199 19.00 -13.31 4.92
CA LEU A 199 17.96 -12.39 5.38
C LEU A 199 16.75 -13.12 5.96
N GLN A 200 15.99 -12.39 6.80
CA GLN A 200 14.68 -12.82 7.25
C GLN A 200 13.61 -12.09 6.43
N MET A 201 12.59 -12.84 6.02
CA MET A 201 11.39 -12.27 5.39
C MET A 201 10.69 -11.33 6.37
N LYS A 202 10.20 -10.21 5.84
CA LYS A 202 9.52 -9.18 6.63
C LYS A 202 8.01 -9.45 6.64
N PRO A 203 7.30 -9.15 7.74
CA PRO A 203 5.85 -9.04 7.67
C PRO A 203 5.47 -7.99 6.63
N TRP A 204 4.30 -8.16 6.04
CA TRP A 204 3.85 -7.29 4.96
C TRP A 204 2.34 -7.13 4.96
N TRP A 205 1.86 -6.01 4.42
CA TRP A 205 0.43 -5.77 4.26
C TRP A 205 0.06 -5.37 2.84
N VAL A 206 -1.23 -5.48 2.54
CA VAL A 206 -1.85 -4.90 1.34
C VAL A 206 -2.89 -3.87 1.77
N GLY A 207 -2.67 -2.60 1.41
CA GLY A 207 -3.63 -1.52 1.52
C GLY A 207 -4.43 -1.41 0.23
N PHE A 208 -5.74 -1.62 0.32
CA PHE A 208 -6.65 -1.45 -0.81
C PHE A 208 -7.05 0.03 -0.94
N VAL A 209 -7.32 0.46 -2.17
CA VAL A 209 -7.99 1.74 -2.41
C VAL A 209 -9.41 1.48 -2.92
N LEU A 210 -10.39 2.14 -2.30
CA LEU A 210 -11.79 2.02 -2.66
C LEU A 210 -12.38 3.40 -2.88
N PRO A 211 -12.17 4.03 -4.06
CA PRO A 211 -12.77 5.32 -4.40
C PRO A 211 -14.29 5.26 -4.18
N GLU A 212 -14.83 6.25 -3.47
CA GLU A 212 -16.26 6.30 -3.09
C GLU A 212 -16.78 5.05 -2.36
N GLY A 213 -15.88 4.25 -1.77
CA GLY A 213 -16.20 3.01 -1.08
C GLY A 213 -16.45 1.81 -1.99
N LYS A 214 -15.97 1.84 -3.24
CA LYS A 214 -16.14 0.75 -4.22
C LYS A 214 -14.79 0.24 -4.72
N CYS A 215 -14.71 -1.06 -4.98
CA CYS A 215 -13.57 -1.62 -5.69
C CYS A 215 -13.59 -1.12 -7.15
N PRO A 216 -12.47 -0.59 -7.68
CA PRO A 216 -12.39 -0.17 -9.08
C PRO A 216 -12.59 -1.30 -10.10
N GLU A 217 -12.14 -2.52 -9.78
CA GLU A 217 -12.21 -3.66 -10.69
C GLU A 217 -13.65 -4.18 -10.84
N LEU A 218 -14.06 -4.42 -12.10
CA LEU A 218 -15.34 -5.06 -12.42
C LEU A 218 -15.15 -6.58 -12.61
N ARG A 219 -16.22 -7.36 -12.43
CA ARG A 219 -16.19 -8.81 -12.70
C ARG A 219 -15.95 -9.17 -14.17
N PHE A 220 -16.50 -8.35 -15.05
CA PHE A 220 -16.36 -8.41 -16.51
C PHE A 220 -16.77 -7.03 -17.08
N PRO A 221 -16.44 -6.70 -18.33
CA PRO A 221 -16.77 -5.39 -18.88
C PRO A 221 -18.28 -5.10 -18.86
N GLY A 222 -18.66 -3.99 -18.21
CA GLY A 222 -20.07 -3.62 -18.00
C GLY A 222 -20.80 -4.41 -16.90
N GLY A 223 -20.10 -5.30 -16.19
CA GLY A 223 -20.62 -6.09 -15.08
C GLY A 223 -20.66 -5.35 -13.74
N LEU A 224 -21.03 -6.10 -12.69
CA LEU A 224 -20.96 -5.61 -11.32
C LEU A 224 -19.51 -5.41 -10.87
N GLY A 225 -19.29 -4.44 -9.99
CA GLY A 225 -18.02 -4.26 -9.31
C GLY A 225 -17.67 -5.44 -8.41
N MET A 226 -16.37 -5.70 -8.28
CA MET A 226 -15.84 -6.60 -7.27
C MET A 226 -16.15 -6.08 -5.86
N THR A 227 -16.23 -6.97 -4.88
CA THR A 227 -16.59 -6.64 -3.50
C THR A 227 -15.39 -6.66 -2.56
N VAL A 228 -15.61 -6.19 -1.33
CA VAL A 228 -14.63 -6.33 -0.24
C VAL A 228 -14.34 -7.81 0.04
N ASP A 229 -15.34 -8.70 -0.03
CA ASP A 229 -15.14 -10.15 0.11
C ASP A 229 -14.22 -10.72 -0.96
N ASP A 230 -14.33 -10.25 -2.22
CA ASP A 230 -13.43 -10.69 -3.30
C ASP A 230 -11.98 -10.25 -3.02
N LEU A 231 -11.76 -9.02 -2.52
CA LEU A 231 -10.43 -8.52 -2.12
C LEU A 231 -9.82 -9.32 -0.96
N VAL A 232 -10.61 -9.58 0.09
CA VAL A 232 -10.17 -10.39 1.24
C VAL A 232 -9.87 -11.83 0.82
N SER A 233 -10.70 -12.39 -0.06
CA SER A 233 -10.48 -13.73 -0.64
C SER A 233 -9.20 -13.76 -1.47
N ALA A 234 -8.92 -12.74 -2.28
CA ALA A 234 -7.67 -12.64 -3.03
C ALA A 234 -6.44 -12.59 -2.11
N ALA A 235 -6.52 -11.87 -0.99
CA ALA A 235 -5.44 -11.74 -0.03
C ALA A 235 -5.16 -13.05 0.74
N PHE A 236 -6.20 -13.80 1.14
CA PHE A 236 -6.05 -14.91 2.08
C PHE A 236 -6.45 -16.29 1.56
N ALA A 237 -7.43 -16.39 0.65
CA ALA A 237 -8.02 -17.66 0.23
C ALA A 237 -7.63 -18.08 -1.20
N TRP A 238 -7.22 -17.12 -2.05
CA TRP A 238 -6.86 -17.41 -3.44
C TRP A 238 -5.65 -18.35 -3.51
N LYS A 239 -5.70 -19.27 -4.48
CA LYS A 239 -4.62 -20.21 -4.80
C LYS A 239 -4.33 -20.12 -6.30
N PRO A 240 -3.05 -20.14 -6.72
CA PRO A 240 -2.70 -20.15 -8.12
C PRO A 240 -3.16 -21.45 -8.79
N SER A 241 -3.58 -21.34 -10.05
CA SER A 241 -3.96 -22.47 -10.89
C SER A 241 -2.77 -23.42 -11.09
N GLY A 242 -2.99 -24.73 -11.00
CA GLY A 242 -1.96 -25.74 -11.26
C GLY A 242 -1.36 -26.47 -10.04
N GLY A 243 -1.88 -26.24 -8.84
CA GLY A 243 -1.56 -27.07 -7.66
C GLY A 243 -0.15 -26.88 -7.08
N GLY A 244 0.45 -25.71 -7.28
CA GLY A 244 1.76 -25.35 -6.71
C GLY A 244 1.76 -25.12 -5.19
N ASP A 245 2.95 -24.81 -4.66
CA ASP A 245 3.16 -24.50 -3.24
C ASP A 245 2.21 -23.42 -2.73
N ALA A 246 1.93 -23.45 -1.42
CA ALA A 246 1.15 -22.42 -0.77
C ALA A 246 1.82 -21.04 -0.97
N VAL A 247 1.09 -20.11 -1.56
CA VAL A 247 1.55 -18.73 -1.75
C VAL A 247 1.33 -17.97 -0.44
N PRO A 248 2.36 -17.28 0.10
CA PRO A 248 2.27 -16.60 1.38
C PRO A 248 1.10 -15.60 1.40
N THR A 249 0.53 -15.45 2.59
CA THR A 249 -0.53 -14.49 2.87
C THR A 249 0.04 -13.27 3.56
N PRO A 250 -0.56 -12.08 3.37
CA PRO A 250 -0.11 -10.88 4.07
C PRO A 250 -0.34 -11.01 5.58
N THR A 251 0.52 -10.39 6.38
CA THR A 251 0.34 -10.29 7.83
C THR A 251 -0.75 -9.28 8.20
N GLY A 252 -1.10 -8.37 7.30
CA GLY A 252 -2.21 -7.44 7.47
C GLY A 252 -2.86 -7.03 6.15
N ILE A 253 -4.09 -6.58 6.21
CA ILE A 253 -4.79 -5.95 5.09
C ILE A 253 -5.45 -4.67 5.56
N GLY A 254 -5.74 -3.77 4.64
CA GLY A 254 -6.13 -2.43 5.02
C GLY A 254 -6.79 -1.63 3.93
N ILE A 255 -7.11 -0.39 4.29
CA ILE A 255 -7.64 0.61 3.36
C ILE A 255 -6.81 1.88 3.51
N ASN A 256 -6.38 2.42 2.37
CA ASN A 256 -5.70 3.69 2.32
C ASN A 256 -6.13 4.53 1.11
N CYS A 257 -5.77 5.80 1.18
CA CYS A 257 -6.07 6.82 0.16
C CYS A 257 -7.55 6.88 -0.25
N THR A 258 -8.42 6.47 0.67
CA THR A 258 -9.87 6.44 0.54
C THR A 258 -10.48 7.51 1.44
N SER A 259 -11.64 8.05 1.05
CA SER A 259 -12.33 9.06 1.85
C SER A 259 -12.65 8.55 3.26
N PRO A 260 -12.39 9.32 4.33
CA PRO A 260 -12.70 8.91 5.70
C PRO A 260 -14.20 8.61 5.90
N LYS A 261 -15.08 9.26 5.12
CA LYS A 261 -16.55 9.13 5.21
C LYS A 261 -17.07 7.69 5.02
N VAL A 262 -16.31 6.82 4.33
CA VAL A 262 -16.73 5.45 4.03
C VAL A 262 -15.97 4.39 4.85
N ILE A 263 -14.95 4.78 5.63
CA ILE A 263 -14.02 3.83 6.27
C ILE A 263 -14.71 2.91 7.27
N SER A 264 -15.57 3.43 8.18
CA SER A 264 -16.29 2.59 9.15
C SER A 264 -17.13 1.49 8.47
N GLY A 265 -17.83 1.84 7.38
CA GLY A 265 -18.63 0.89 6.63
C GLY A 265 -17.78 -0.20 5.97
N LEU A 266 -16.65 0.18 5.38
CA LEU A 266 -15.72 -0.76 4.75
C LEU A 266 -15.01 -1.67 5.77
N VAL A 267 -14.63 -1.13 6.92
CA VAL A 267 -14.01 -1.91 8.01
C VAL A 267 -14.96 -2.98 8.53
N ARG A 268 -16.26 -2.69 8.66
CA ARG A 268 -17.28 -3.70 9.01
C ARG A 268 -17.38 -4.82 7.97
N GLN A 269 -17.37 -4.47 6.67
CA GLN A 269 -17.39 -5.44 5.58
C GLN A 269 -16.11 -6.31 5.60
N MET A 270 -14.94 -5.69 5.72
CA MET A 270 -13.66 -6.39 5.81
C MET A 270 -13.60 -7.34 7.01
N SER A 271 -14.08 -6.89 8.17
CA SER A 271 -14.07 -7.70 9.40
C SER A 271 -14.93 -8.96 9.21
N THR A 272 -16.12 -8.80 8.63
CA THR A 272 -17.01 -9.93 8.30
C THR A 272 -16.33 -10.90 7.33
N ALA A 273 -15.76 -10.39 6.23
CA ALA A 273 -15.10 -11.21 5.22
C ALA A 273 -13.87 -11.95 5.79
N VAL A 274 -13.07 -11.30 6.65
CA VAL A 274 -11.91 -11.93 7.31
C VAL A 274 -12.35 -13.05 8.24
N GLU A 275 -13.42 -12.88 9.01
CA GLU A 275 -13.95 -13.95 9.88
C GLU A 275 -14.44 -15.15 9.06
N GLN A 276 -15.09 -14.92 7.93
CA GLN A 276 -15.53 -15.99 7.02
C GLN A 276 -14.34 -16.79 6.46
N VAL A 277 -13.30 -16.11 5.96
CA VAL A 277 -12.11 -16.77 5.43
C VAL A 277 -11.34 -17.48 6.55
N SER A 278 -11.26 -16.89 7.75
CA SER A 278 -10.63 -17.50 8.93
C SER A 278 -11.32 -18.79 9.38
N GLY A 279 -12.65 -18.81 9.40
CA GLY A 279 -13.45 -19.97 9.79
C GLY A 279 -13.35 -21.16 8.84
N SER A 280 -12.98 -20.93 7.58
CA SER A 280 -12.88 -21.96 6.53
C SER A 280 -11.58 -22.78 6.54
N ARG A 281 -10.71 -22.63 7.57
CA ARG A 281 -9.33 -23.17 7.63
C ARG A 281 -8.38 -22.62 6.54
N SER A 282 -8.71 -21.47 5.94
CA SER A 282 -7.89 -20.86 4.88
C SER A 282 -6.69 -20.05 5.42
N LEU A 283 -6.67 -19.67 6.69
CA LEU A 283 -5.49 -19.06 7.33
C LEU A 283 -4.59 -20.17 7.89
N GLU A 284 -3.49 -20.44 7.19
CA GLU A 284 -2.55 -21.52 7.51
C GLU A 284 -1.89 -21.43 8.90
N SER A 285 -1.95 -20.27 9.56
CA SER A 285 -1.19 -20.02 10.81
C SER A 285 -2.02 -19.82 12.07
N GLY A 286 -3.36 -19.82 12.01
CA GLY A 286 -4.21 -19.49 13.17
C GLY A 286 -3.98 -18.09 13.77
N LYS A 287 -3.07 -17.28 13.20
CA LYS A 287 -2.79 -15.91 13.59
C LYS A 287 -3.76 -14.99 12.85
N LYS A 288 -4.39 -14.10 13.60
CA LYS A 288 -5.28 -13.08 13.04
C LYS A 288 -4.46 -12.00 12.31
N PRO A 289 -4.90 -11.53 11.13
CA PRO A 289 -4.21 -10.46 10.44
C PRO A 289 -4.32 -9.12 11.18
N TRP A 290 -3.44 -8.19 10.83
CA TRP A 290 -3.54 -6.80 11.28
C TRP A 290 -4.49 -6.01 10.36
N LEU A 291 -5.30 -5.14 10.96
CA LEU A 291 -6.06 -4.12 10.24
C LEU A 291 -5.15 -2.90 10.02
N VAL A 292 -5.03 -2.41 8.79
CA VAL A 292 -4.19 -1.25 8.47
C VAL A 292 -5.03 -0.12 7.87
N LEU A 293 -5.15 1.04 8.52
CA LEU A 293 -6.02 2.13 8.09
C LEU A 293 -5.29 3.45 7.97
N TYR A 294 -5.23 4.03 6.77
CA TYR A 294 -4.62 5.35 6.59
C TYR A 294 -5.38 6.11 5.48
N PRO A 295 -6.61 6.58 5.78
CA PRO A 295 -7.45 7.28 4.83
C PRO A 295 -6.94 8.70 4.52
N ASN A 296 -7.56 9.37 3.56
CA ASN A 296 -7.27 10.78 3.27
C ASN A 296 -7.62 11.67 4.48
N GLY A 297 -6.92 12.78 4.65
CA GLY A 297 -7.07 13.73 5.76
C GLY A 297 -8.34 14.60 5.74
N GLY A 298 -9.31 14.28 4.86
CA GLY A 298 -10.61 14.97 4.77
C GLY A 298 -10.73 15.95 3.60
N ASP A 299 -9.63 16.54 3.13
CA ASP A 299 -9.64 17.36 1.91
C ASP A 299 -10.10 16.52 0.71
N VAL A 300 -10.87 17.12 -0.21
CA VAL A 300 -11.40 16.45 -1.40
C VAL A 300 -10.69 16.97 -2.64
N TYR A 301 -10.15 16.07 -3.46
CA TYR A 301 -9.58 16.45 -4.74
C TYR A 301 -10.68 16.59 -5.79
N ASP A 302 -10.84 17.79 -6.34
CA ASP A 302 -11.73 18.06 -7.46
C ASP A 302 -10.99 17.71 -8.77
N THR A 303 -11.47 16.69 -9.46
CA THR A 303 -10.88 16.17 -10.69
C THR A 303 -11.13 17.08 -11.90
N ILE A 304 -12.16 17.93 -11.86
CA ILE A 304 -12.47 18.91 -12.90
C ILE A 304 -11.52 20.09 -12.80
N THR A 305 -11.40 20.67 -11.60
CA THR A 305 -10.53 21.83 -11.37
C THR A 305 -9.08 21.46 -11.07
N ARG A 306 -8.78 20.16 -10.90
CA ARG A 306 -7.47 19.61 -10.51
C ARG A 306 -6.91 20.28 -9.25
N SER A 307 -7.79 20.53 -8.28
CA SER A 307 -7.46 21.29 -7.07
C SER A 307 -8.01 20.62 -5.82
N TRP A 308 -7.40 20.89 -4.67
CA TRP A 308 -7.87 20.39 -3.39
C TRP A 308 -8.87 21.37 -2.77
N ILE A 309 -10.08 20.88 -2.51
CA ILE A 309 -11.07 21.53 -1.67
C ILE A 309 -10.70 21.22 -0.22
N VAL A 310 -10.29 22.26 0.50
CA VAL A 310 -9.88 22.17 1.90
C VAL A 310 -11.10 21.85 2.76
N ALA A 311 -11.02 20.75 3.50
CA ALA A 311 -12.02 20.39 4.50
C ALA A 311 -12.15 21.50 5.55
N SER A 312 -13.38 21.72 6.01
CA SER A 312 -13.65 22.66 7.09
C SER A 312 -12.88 22.26 8.35
N LYS A 313 -12.70 23.23 9.26
CA LYS A 313 -12.07 22.96 10.56
C LYS A 313 -12.79 21.81 11.26
N ASP A 314 -14.11 21.85 11.32
CA ASP A 314 -14.96 20.84 11.94
C ASP A 314 -14.77 19.44 11.33
N GLU A 315 -14.67 19.33 10.01
CA GLU A 315 -14.39 18.05 9.34
C GLU A 315 -13.00 17.48 9.70
N ARG A 316 -11.99 18.33 9.83
CA ARG A 316 -10.65 17.92 10.29
C ARG A 316 -10.66 17.58 11.78
N GLU A 317 -11.52 18.22 12.56
CA GLU A 317 -11.69 17.93 13.99
C GLU A 317 -12.30 16.54 14.20
N LEU A 318 -13.28 16.17 13.37
CA LEU A 318 -13.95 14.88 13.41
C LEU A 318 -13.09 13.74 12.86
N TRP A 319 -12.16 14.01 11.93
CA TRP A 319 -11.32 12.99 11.30
C TRP A 319 -10.66 12.01 12.30
N ALA A 320 -10.03 12.55 13.36
CA ALA A 320 -9.35 11.73 14.37
C ALA A 320 -10.36 10.96 15.25
N VAL A 321 -11.49 11.59 15.59
CA VAL A 321 -12.54 11.00 16.43
C VAL A 321 -13.22 9.85 15.69
N ASP A 322 -13.64 10.06 14.44
CA ASP A 322 -14.31 9.07 13.60
C ASP A 322 -13.40 7.85 13.36
N LEU A 323 -12.10 8.10 13.13
CA LEU A 323 -11.14 7.04 12.91
C LEU A 323 -10.87 6.25 14.21
N LYS A 324 -10.74 6.92 15.36
CA LYS A 324 -10.68 6.28 16.68
C LYS A 324 -11.93 5.41 16.91
N ASP A 325 -13.12 5.94 16.69
CA ASP A 325 -14.37 5.19 16.91
C ASP A 325 -14.45 3.95 16.01
N THR A 326 -14.02 4.08 14.74
CA THR A 326 -13.89 2.94 13.82
C THR A 326 -12.91 1.88 14.35
N ILE A 327 -11.78 2.29 14.92
CA ILE A 327 -10.78 1.37 15.50
C ILE A 327 -11.32 0.69 16.75
N VAL A 328 -12.00 1.41 17.62
CA VAL A 328 -12.63 0.87 18.83
C VAL A 328 -13.71 -0.14 18.45
N GLU A 329 -14.51 0.15 17.42
CA GLU A 329 -15.46 -0.81 16.86
C GLU A 329 -14.77 -2.06 16.31
N ALA A 330 -13.74 -1.87 15.46
CA ALA A 330 -12.98 -2.97 14.88
C ALA A 330 -12.27 -3.84 15.93
N SER A 331 -11.80 -3.24 17.03
CA SER A 331 -11.10 -3.96 18.09
C SER A 331 -12.04 -4.84 18.93
N LYS A 332 -13.36 -4.62 18.86
CA LYS A 332 -14.36 -5.47 19.52
C LYS A 332 -14.65 -6.75 18.76
N ASN A 333 -14.36 -6.80 17.46
CA ASN A 333 -14.54 -8.02 16.68
C ASN A 333 -13.36 -8.98 16.87
N CYS A 334 -13.54 -10.24 16.45
CA CYS A 334 -12.49 -11.24 16.57
C CYS A 334 -11.69 -11.41 15.29
N ALA A 335 -11.87 -10.55 14.28
CA ALA A 335 -11.19 -10.65 13.00
C ALA A 335 -9.71 -10.27 13.08
N TRP A 336 -9.36 -9.30 13.92
CA TRP A 336 -8.06 -8.64 13.88
C TRP A 336 -7.15 -9.03 15.06
N GLY A 337 -5.86 -9.15 14.79
CA GLY A 337 -4.80 -9.35 15.80
C GLY A 337 -4.23 -8.05 16.36
N GLY A 338 -4.50 -6.93 15.68
CA GLY A 338 -4.06 -5.59 16.02
C GLY A 338 -4.44 -4.60 14.94
N VAL A 339 -4.26 -3.31 15.22
CA VAL A 339 -4.59 -2.22 14.30
C VAL A 339 -3.38 -1.31 14.12
N VAL A 340 -3.04 -1.02 12.87
CA VAL A 340 -2.14 0.07 12.47
C VAL A 340 -3.02 1.17 11.89
N VAL A 341 -2.82 2.40 12.35
CA VAL A 341 -3.58 3.56 11.87
C VAL A 341 -2.65 4.73 11.55
N GLY A 342 -2.96 5.47 10.49
CA GLY A 342 -2.30 6.70 10.08
C GLY A 342 -3.18 7.51 9.13
N GLY A 343 -2.57 8.16 8.13
CA GLY A 343 -3.29 8.85 7.07
C GLY A 343 -2.53 8.88 5.75
N CYS A 344 -3.25 9.05 4.64
CA CYS A 344 -2.72 9.19 3.28
C CYS A 344 -2.75 10.67 2.85
N CYS A 345 -3.41 10.99 1.72
CA CYS A 345 -3.35 12.33 1.13
C CYS A 345 -3.89 13.36 2.11
N ARG A 346 -3.13 14.46 2.29
CA ARG A 346 -3.50 15.61 3.13
C ARG A 346 -3.62 15.30 4.63
N ALA A 347 -3.21 14.13 5.08
CA ALA A 347 -3.08 13.80 6.49
C ALA A 347 -1.70 14.23 7.03
N GLY A 348 -1.56 15.52 7.35
CA GLY A 348 -0.31 16.07 7.88
C GLY A 348 -0.02 15.70 9.35
N PRO A 349 1.16 16.06 9.88
CA PRO A 349 1.54 15.78 11.27
C PRO A 349 0.55 16.28 12.33
N GLU A 350 -0.15 17.38 12.09
CA GLU A 350 -1.16 17.90 13.02
C GLU A 350 -2.34 16.92 13.22
N LEU A 351 -2.82 16.29 12.13
CA LEU A 351 -3.88 15.29 12.21
C LEU A 351 -3.40 14.01 12.89
N ILE A 352 -2.15 13.60 12.64
CA ILE A 352 -1.56 12.44 13.31
C ILE A 352 -1.40 12.68 14.82
N ARG A 353 -1.00 13.88 15.23
CA ARG A 353 -0.93 14.24 16.66
C ARG A 353 -2.29 14.14 17.33
N ARG A 354 -3.32 14.69 16.69
CA ARG A 354 -4.68 14.61 17.23
C ARG A 354 -5.17 13.17 17.33
N LEU A 355 -4.88 12.33 16.33
CA LEU A 355 -5.20 10.91 16.37
C LEU A 355 -4.46 10.18 17.49
N ASP A 356 -3.17 10.44 17.70
CA ASP A 356 -2.39 9.86 18.80
C ASP A 356 -2.97 10.27 20.18
N ASP A 357 -3.35 11.54 20.35
CA ASP A 357 -3.99 12.03 21.57
C ASP A 357 -5.35 11.33 21.82
N GLU A 358 -6.19 11.22 20.79
CA GLU A 358 -7.49 10.53 20.85
C GLU A 358 -7.34 9.03 21.21
N LEU A 359 -6.35 8.34 20.64
CA LEU A 359 -6.10 6.92 20.89
C LEU A 359 -5.56 6.68 22.30
N LYS A 360 -4.69 7.56 22.81
CA LYS A 360 -4.19 7.48 24.19
C LYS A 360 -5.31 7.68 25.21
N HIS A 361 -6.23 8.60 24.97
CA HIS A 361 -7.40 8.79 25.85
C HIS A 361 -8.33 7.58 25.85
N ALA A 362 -8.48 6.87 24.73
CA ALA A 362 -9.33 5.68 24.65
C ALA A 362 -8.72 4.42 25.30
N ALA A 363 -7.39 4.40 25.50
CA ALA A 363 -6.66 3.31 26.14
C ALA A 363 -6.54 3.46 27.67
N MET A 364 -6.85 4.64 28.21
CA MET A 364 -7.00 4.91 29.65
C MET A 364 -8.43 4.59 30.10
#